data_AF-A0A9D4G7V1-F1
#
_entry.id   AF-A0A9D4G7V1-F1
#
_cell.length_a   1.000
_cell.length_b   1.000
_cell.length_c   1.000
_cell.angle_alpha   90.00
_cell.angle_beta   90.00
_cell.angle_gamma   90.00
#
_symmetry.space_group_name_H-M   'P 1'
#
loop_
_entity.id
_entity.type
_entity.pdbx_description
1 polymer ?
#
loop_
_entity_poly.entity_id
_entity_poly.type
_entity_poly.pdbx_seq_one_letter_code
_entity_poly.pdbx_strand_id
1 'polypeptide(L)'
;MSLCSVGMHMLSPLSRGKFQRVILQIGAPHAAWAAVLSDKEAKHRSMKLANELDCGNVGEVPDIIECLRGKSASSITEQDWDAITYGFVRFPFVPIVDGSFLTEAPEKSLKSKNFKKNSSFIGPQYQRGVLLAFILQSK
;
A
#
# COMPACT_ATOMS: atom_id res chain seq x y z
N MET A 1 -4.56 -3.49 -7.96
CA MET A 1 -4.80 -3.26 -6.51
C MET A 1 -5.08 -4.54 -5.72
N SER A 2 -5.92 -5.47 -6.19
CA SER A 2 -6.36 -6.67 -5.44
C SER A 2 -5.23 -7.57 -4.92
N LEU A 3 -4.12 -7.70 -5.66
CA LEU A 3 -3.05 -8.65 -5.34
C LEU A 3 -2.10 -8.16 -4.24
N CYS A 4 -1.86 -6.85 -4.21
CA CYS A 4 -1.11 -6.20 -3.14
C CYS A 4 -1.85 -6.34 -1.82
N SER A 5 -3.19 -6.25 -1.84
CA SER A 5 -4.03 -6.51 -0.67
C SER A 5 -3.89 -7.97 -0.18
N VAL A 6 -3.99 -8.97 -1.08
CA VAL A 6 -3.80 -10.39 -0.71
C VAL A 6 -2.41 -10.62 -0.12
N GLY A 7 -1.36 -10.06 -0.74
CA GLY A 7 0.01 -10.12 -0.22
C GLY A 7 0.12 -9.48 1.16
N MET A 8 -0.44 -8.29 1.37
CA MET A 8 -0.43 -7.60 2.67
C MET A 8 -1.16 -8.40 3.76
N HIS A 9 -2.27 -9.07 3.43
CA HIS A 9 -2.95 -9.95 4.39
C HIS A 9 -2.09 -11.16 4.82
N MET A 10 -1.15 -11.63 3.97
CA MET A 10 -0.16 -12.64 4.39
C MET A 10 0.92 -12.12 5.33
N LEU A 11 1.26 -10.83 5.21
CA LEU A 11 2.24 -10.17 6.05
C LEU A 11 1.63 -9.74 7.40
N SER A 12 0.38 -9.30 7.38
CA SER A 12 -0.30 -8.75 8.55
C SER A 12 -0.49 -9.80 9.66
N PRO A 13 -0.03 -9.56 10.90
CA PRO A 13 -0.38 -10.39 12.06
C PRO A 13 -1.89 -10.54 12.26
N LEU A 14 -2.64 -9.47 12.00
CA LEU A 14 -4.08 -9.41 12.23
C LEU A 14 -4.90 -10.25 11.24
N SER A 15 -4.35 -10.51 10.05
CA SER A 15 -5.08 -11.18 8.97
C SER A 15 -4.54 -12.56 8.63
N ARG A 16 -3.25 -12.84 8.87
CA ARG A 16 -2.62 -14.10 8.46
C ARG A 16 -3.27 -15.36 9.05
N GLY A 17 -4.01 -15.24 10.16
CA GLY A 17 -4.78 -16.33 10.76
C GLY A 17 -6.15 -16.60 10.12
N LYS A 18 -6.66 -15.69 9.28
CA LYS A 18 -8.07 -15.69 8.83
C LYS A 18 -8.32 -16.42 7.52
N PHE A 19 -7.28 -16.90 6.84
CA PHE A 19 -7.38 -17.65 5.59
C PHE A 19 -6.44 -18.85 5.60
N GLN A 20 -6.75 -19.86 4.78
CA GLN A 20 -5.93 -21.07 4.68
C GLN A 20 -4.89 -21.00 3.56
N ARG A 21 -5.30 -20.50 2.39
CA ARG A 21 -4.49 -20.43 1.16
C ARG A 21 -4.70 -19.10 0.46
N VAL A 22 -3.76 -18.72 -0.40
CA VAL A 22 -3.89 -17.56 -1.29
C VAL A 22 -3.54 -17.95 -2.72
N ILE A 23 -4.16 -17.24 -3.66
CA ILE A 23 -3.81 -17.27 -5.07
C ILE A 23 -3.27 -15.88 -5.41
N LEU A 24 -2.03 -15.81 -5.89
CA LEU A 24 -1.38 -14.57 -6.32
C LEU A 24 -1.18 -14.66 -7.84
N GLN A 25 -1.86 -13.81 -8.60
CA GLN A 25 -1.76 -13.74 -10.06
C GLN A 25 -1.25 -12.35 -10.49
N ILE A 26 -0.02 -12.24 -11.01
CA ILE A 26 0.62 -11.02 -11.57
C ILE A 26 0.47 -9.75 -10.72
N GLY A 27 1.32 -9.59 -9.72
CA GLY A 27 1.47 -8.31 -9.04
C GLY A 27 2.56 -8.42 -8.01
N ALA A 28 3.66 -7.70 -8.24
CA ALA A 28 4.74 -7.69 -7.27
C ALA A 28 4.35 -6.75 -6.12
N PRO A 29 4.38 -7.20 -4.86
CA PRO A 29 4.15 -6.32 -3.71
C PRO A 29 5.23 -5.24 -3.56
N HIS A 30 6.34 -5.33 -4.32
CA HIS A 30 7.41 -4.34 -4.42
C HIS A 30 7.29 -3.43 -5.65
N ALA A 31 6.25 -3.58 -6.48
CA ALA A 31 6.12 -2.74 -7.65
C ALA A 31 5.98 -1.27 -7.20
N ALA A 32 6.60 -0.33 -7.92
CA ALA A 32 6.62 1.10 -7.54
C ALA A 32 5.22 1.70 -7.30
N TRP A 33 4.19 1.11 -7.92
CA TRP A 33 2.78 1.45 -7.79
C TRP A 33 2.07 0.84 -6.57
N ALA A 34 2.66 -0.18 -5.96
CA ALA A 34 2.20 -0.87 -4.76
C ALA A 34 3.04 -0.55 -3.51
N ALA A 35 4.01 0.37 -3.66
CA ALA A 35 4.96 0.71 -2.62
C ALA A 35 4.23 1.20 -1.38
N VAL A 36 4.48 0.54 -0.25
CA VAL A 36 3.96 0.97 1.04
C VAL A 36 4.62 2.30 1.38
N LEU A 37 3.81 3.34 1.60
CA LEU A 37 4.36 4.67 1.91
C LEU A 37 4.92 4.69 3.33
N SER A 38 5.97 5.49 3.51
CA SER A 38 6.37 5.90 4.86
C SER A 38 5.29 6.81 5.45
N ASP A 39 5.13 6.78 6.78
CA ASP A 39 4.22 7.68 7.50
C ASP A 39 4.48 9.16 7.16
N LYS A 40 5.75 9.54 7.02
CA LYS A 40 6.15 10.90 6.63
C LYS A 40 5.62 11.29 5.25
N GLU A 41 5.77 10.41 4.26
CA GLU A 41 5.31 10.65 2.89
C GLU A 41 3.77 10.66 2.81
N ALA A 42 3.11 9.76 3.53
CA ALA A 42 1.66 9.72 3.60
C ALA A 42 1.08 11.01 4.22
N LYS A 43 1.69 11.50 5.31
CA LYS A 43 1.34 12.79 5.92
C LYS A 43 1.59 13.95 4.97
N HIS A 44 2.72 13.98 4.27
CA HIS A 44 3.03 15.02 3.29
C HIS A 44 1.98 15.10 2.18
N ARG A 45 1.61 13.95 1.58
CA ARG A 45 0.55 13.90 0.55
C ARG A 45 -0.81 14.30 1.08
N SER A 46 -1.16 13.87 2.29
CA SER A 46 -2.43 14.23 2.95
C SER A 46 -2.53 15.74 3.17
N MET A 47 -1.43 16.38 3.60
CA MET A 47 -1.39 17.84 3.75
C MET A 47 -1.43 18.57 2.42
N LYS A 48 -0.85 18.02 1.36
CA LYS A 48 -0.93 18.61 0.01
C LYS A 48 -2.37 18.61 -0.52
N LEU A 49 -3.08 17.48 -0.39
CA LEU A 49 -4.51 17.42 -0.69
C LEU A 49 -5.31 18.41 0.17
N ALA A 50 -5.00 18.50 1.47
CA ALA A 50 -5.67 19.45 2.36
C ALA A 50 -5.47 20.90 1.89
N ASN A 51 -4.27 21.27 1.42
CA ASN A 51 -4.01 22.61 0.87
C ASN A 51 -4.77 22.87 -0.43
N GLU A 52 -4.84 21.89 -1.34
CA GLU A 52 -5.60 22.00 -2.60
C GLU A 52 -7.11 22.16 -2.38
N LEU A 53 -7.60 21.71 -1.22
CA LEU A 53 -9.01 21.80 -0.81
C LEU A 53 -9.28 22.93 0.19
N ASP A 54 -8.34 23.86 0.39
CA ASP A 54 -8.44 24.95 1.37
C ASP A 54 -8.67 24.49 2.83
N CYS A 55 -8.27 23.26 3.14
CA CYS A 55 -8.35 22.65 4.47
C CYS A 55 -7.02 22.66 5.25
N GLY A 56 -5.89 22.99 4.61
CA GLY A 56 -4.57 22.81 5.21
C GLY A 56 -4.19 23.79 6.33
N ASN A 57 -4.90 24.92 6.44
CA ASN A 57 -4.65 25.97 7.45
C ASN A 57 -5.75 26.05 8.51
N VAL A 58 -6.61 25.04 8.61
CA VAL A 58 -7.82 25.08 9.48
C VAL A 58 -7.49 24.86 10.96
N GLY A 59 -6.29 24.35 11.28
CA GLY A 59 -5.85 24.15 12.66
C GLY A 59 -5.02 22.89 12.82
N GLU A 60 -5.33 22.12 13.85
CA GLU A 60 -4.66 20.85 14.14
C GLU A 60 -5.19 19.72 13.24
N VAL A 61 -4.53 18.57 13.24
CA VAL A 61 -4.90 17.40 12.41
C VAL A 61 -6.39 17.03 12.51
N PRO A 62 -7.05 17.04 13.69
CA PRO A 62 -8.49 16.76 13.78
C PRO A 62 -9.36 17.73 12.97
N ASP A 63 -9.03 19.02 13.00
CA ASP A 63 -9.78 20.07 12.31
C ASP A 63 -9.62 19.94 10.79
N ILE A 64 -8.41 19.59 10.34
CA ILE A 64 -8.12 19.30 8.93
C ILE A 64 -8.95 18.10 8.45
N ILE A 65 -9.04 17.04 9.26
CA ILE A 65 -9.84 15.86 8.92
C ILE A 65 -11.33 16.21 8.85
N GLU A 66 -11.84 17.02 9.77
CA GLU A 66 -13.23 17.47 9.75
C GLU A 66 -13.54 18.31 8.50
N CYS A 67 -12.65 19.25 8.14
CA CYS A 67 -12.77 20.03 6.91
C CYS A 67 -12.82 19.13 5.66
N LEU A 68 -11.92 18.15 5.56
CA LEU A 68 -11.88 17.21 4.44
C LEU A 68 -13.15 16.35 4.36
N ARG A 69 -13.74 15.95 5.50
CA ARG A 69 -15.02 15.22 5.54
C ARG A 69 -16.21 16.07 5.08
N GLY A 70 -16.12 17.39 5.20
CA GLY A 70 -17.12 18.33 4.69
C GLY A 70 -17.06 18.57 3.19
N LYS A 71 -15.98 18.15 2.50
CA LYS A 71 -15.85 18.31 1.04
C LYS A 71 -16.63 17.22 0.29
N SER A 72 -17.08 17.54 -0.91
CA SER A 72 -17.73 16.56 -1.79
C SER A 72 -16.72 15.52 -2.27
N ALA A 73 -17.19 14.30 -2.53
CA ALA A 73 -16.34 13.23 -3.08
C ALA A 73 -15.70 13.65 -4.42
N SER A 74 -16.46 14.33 -5.29
CA SER A 74 -15.97 14.85 -6.57
C SER A 74 -14.82 15.83 -6.38
N SER A 75 -14.93 16.75 -5.42
CA SER A 75 -13.86 17.70 -5.09
C SER A 75 -12.56 17.02 -4.68
N ILE A 76 -12.62 15.83 -4.09
CA ILE A 76 -11.44 15.05 -3.72
C ILE A 76 -10.90 14.29 -4.94
N THR A 77 -11.77 13.69 -5.76
CA THR A 77 -11.35 12.84 -6.89
C THR A 77 -10.85 13.61 -8.11
N GLU A 78 -11.32 14.84 -8.30
CA GLU A 78 -11.00 15.72 -9.43
C GLU A 78 -9.73 16.57 -9.21
N GLN A 79 -9.01 16.34 -8.11
CA GLN A 79 -7.74 17.01 -7.87
C GLN A 79 -6.66 16.59 -8.85
N ASP A 80 -5.69 17.47 -9.07
CA ASP A 80 -4.50 17.17 -9.86
C ASP A 80 -3.59 16.20 -9.10
N TRP A 81 -3.79 14.91 -9.33
CA TRP A 81 -3.03 13.86 -8.68
C TRP A 81 -1.53 13.88 -9.03
N ASP A 82 -1.14 14.50 -10.15
CA ASP A 82 0.28 14.67 -10.51
C ASP A 82 0.93 15.76 -9.65
N ALA A 83 0.14 16.72 -9.17
CA ALA A 83 0.60 17.62 -8.12
C ALA A 83 0.86 16.81 -6.83
N ILE A 84 -0.07 15.97 -6.39
CA ILE A 84 0.09 15.20 -5.15
C ILE A 84 1.17 14.11 -5.26
N THR A 85 1.33 13.50 -6.43
CA THR A 85 2.27 12.41 -6.68
C THR A 85 3.23 12.69 -7.82
N TYR A 86 4.51 12.84 -7.48
CA TYR A 86 5.57 12.94 -8.48
C TYR A 86 5.93 11.55 -9.04
N GLY A 87 5.51 11.24 -10.27
CA GLY A 87 6.07 10.16 -11.11
C GLY A 87 5.07 9.21 -11.79
N PHE A 88 5.53 8.50 -12.82
CA PHE A 88 4.73 7.56 -13.61
C PHE A 88 4.26 6.34 -12.79
N VAL A 89 2.98 5.98 -12.89
CA VAL A 89 2.32 4.88 -12.15
C VAL A 89 2.48 4.99 -10.62
N ARG A 90 2.28 6.19 -10.06
CA ARG A 90 2.15 6.37 -8.61
C ARG A 90 0.71 6.71 -8.27
N PHE A 91 0.20 6.05 -7.24
CA PHE A 91 -1.12 6.36 -6.71
C PHE A 91 -0.97 7.25 -5.45
N PRO A 92 -1.85 8.24 -5.26
CA PRO A 92 -1.77 9.22 -4.18
C PRO A 92 -1.91 8.58 -2.80
N PHE A 93 -2.93 7.75 -2.66
CA PHE A 93 -3.25 7.05 -1.42
C PHE A 93 -3.10 5.55 -1.62
N VAL A 94 -2.05 5.00 -1.02
CA VAL A 94 -1.76 3.56 -0.99
C VAL A 94 -1.48 3.15 0.47
N PRO A 95 -1.42 1.85 0.78
CA PRO A 95 -1.18 1.38 2.14
C PRO A 95 0.11 1.94 2.75
N ILE A 96 0.12 2.11 4.08
CA ILE A 96 1.25 2.62 4.86
C ILE A 96 1.73 1.56 5.86
N VAL A 97 2.98 1.66 6.32
CA VAL A 97 3.44 0.91 7.51
C VAL A 97 2.88 1.61 8.74
N ASP A 98 1.78 1.10 9.28
CA ASP A 98 1.04 1.67 10.41
C ASP A 98 1.49 1.10 11.77
N GLY A 99 2.29 0.03 11.77
CA GLY A 99 2.71 -0.66 12.99
C GLY A 99 1.69 -1.65 13.54
N SER A 100 0.48 -1.72 12.97
CA SER A 100 -0.60 -2.58 13.45
C SER A 100 -1.02 -3.61 12.39
N PHE A 101 -1.51 -3.14 11.24
CA PHE A 101 -1.84 -3.99 10.10
C PHE A 101 -0.56 -4.45 9.40
N LEU A 102 0.36 -3.53 9.11
CA LEU A 102 1.71 -3.80 8.61
C LEU A 102 2.72 -3.32 9.66
N THR A 103 3.41 -4.27 10.30
CA THR A 103 4.41 -3.96 11.34
C THR A 103 5.76 -3.51 10.76
N GLU A 104 6.02 -3.85 9.50
CA GLU A 104 7.26 -3.49 8.80
C GLU A 104 7.03 -3.46 7.28
N ALA A 105 7.99 -2.91 6.53
CA ALA A 105 7.93 -2.87 5.07
C ALA A 105 7.91 -4.31 4.48
N PRO A 106 7.11 -4.57 3.42
CA PRO A 106 7.00 -5.89 2.80
C PRO A 106 8.33 -6.54 2.44
N GLU A 107 9.29 -5.76 1.95
CA GLU A 107 10.65 -6.21 1.61
C GLU A 107 11.38 -6.79 2.82
N LYS A 108 11.19 -6.18 3.99
CA LYS A 108 11.79 -6.65 5.24
C LYS A 108 11.11 -7.92 5.73
N SER A 109 9.77 -7.98 5.69
CA SER A 109 9.02 -9.19 6.03
C SER A 109 9.38 -10.38 5.14
N LEU A 110 9.61 -10.14 3.85
CA LEU A 110 10.02 -11.17 2.90
C LEU A 110 11.44 -11.70 3.22
N LYS A 111 12.40 -10.80 3.51
CA LYS A 111 13.77 -11.17 3.91
C LYS A 111 13.80 -11.92 5.25
N SER A 112 13.02 -11.48 6.23
CA SER A 112 12.96 -12.08 7.58
C SER A 112 12.08 -13.33 7.64
N LYS A 113 11.42 -13.71 6.54
CA LYS A 113 10.42 -14.80 6.48
C LYS A 113 9.24 -14.60 7.45
N ASN A 114 8.92 -13.35 7.78
CA ASN A 114 7.80 -12.97 8.64
C ASN A 114 6.49 -12.86 7.83
N PHE A 115 6.00 -13.99 7.34
CA PHE A 115 4.75 -14.08 6.60
C PHE A 115 4.10 -15.47 6.74
N LYS A 116 2.82 -15.60 6.38
CA LYS A 116 2.13 -16.91 6.40
C LYS A 116 2.76 -17.87 5.37
N LYS A 117 3.27 -19.02 5.81
CA LYS A 117 4.04 -19.98 4.97
C LYS A 117 3.19 -21.03 4.24
N ASN A 118 1.87 -21.05 4.43
CA ASN A 118 1.00 -22.12 3.92
C ASN A 118 0.80 -21.99 2.40
N SER A 119 0.57 -23.14 1.72
CA SER A 119 0.55 -23.31 0.26
C SER A 119 -0.03 -22.13 -0.52
N SER A 120 0.86 -21.30 -1.07
CA SER A 120 0.54 -20.22 -2.00
C SER A 120 0.63 -20.77 -3.42
N PHE A 121 -0.44 -20.62 -4.20
CA PHE A 121 -0.38 -20.90 -5.63
C PHE A 121 0.04 -19.62 -6.36
N ILE A 122 1.22 -19.66 -6.99
CA ILE A 122 1.75 -18.59 -7.83
C ILE A 122 1.64 -19.11 -9.27
N GLY A 123 0.74 -18.53 -10.06
CA GLY A 123 0.56 -18.93 -11.46
C GLY A 123 1.73 -18.46 -12.34
N PRO A 124 2.14 -19.22 -13.37
CA PRO A 124 3.16 -18.78 -14.31
C PRO A 124 2.59 -17.68 -15.21
N GLN A 125 3.19 -16.49 -15.17
CA GLN A 125 2.99 -15.47 -16.20
C GLN A 125 4.36 -14.98 -16.67
N TYR A 126 4.59 -15.26 -17.94
CA TYR A 126 5.84 -15.11 -18.66
C TYR A 126 6.17 -13.62 -18.83
N GLN A 127 7.40 -13.24 -18.48
CA GLN A 127 8.11 -12.06 -18.98
C GLN A 127 7.52 -10.66 -18.72
N ARG A 128 7.88 -10.08 -17.56
CA ARG A 128 8.82 -8.94 -17.45
C ARG A 128 8.85 -8.44 -16.00
N GLY A 129 9.94 -8.72 -15.28
CA GLY A 129 10.37 -7.93 -14.13
C GLY A 129 9.78 -8.22 -12.75
N VAL A 130 9.54 -9.49 -12.35
CA VAL A 130 9.15 -9.80 -10.96
C VAL A 130 9.99 -10.95 -10.39
N LEU A 131 10.91 -10.59 -9.50
CA LEU A 131 11.62 -11.52 -8.62
C LEU A 131 10.68 -11.95 -7.50
N LEU A 132 10.28 -13.23 -7.48
CA LEU A 132 10.10 -14.06 -6.26
C LEU A 132 9.77 -15.52 -6.64
N ALA A 133 10.66 -16.12 -7.42
CA ALA A 133 10.85 -17.57 -7.49
C ALA A 133 11.95 -18.01 -6.51
N PHE A 134 11.86 -17.62 -5.24
CA PHE A 134 12.84 -18.00 -4.20
C PHE A 134 12.18 -18.67 -2.99
N ILE A 135 11.36 -19.71 -3.21
CA ILE A 135 11.12 -20.74 -2.19
C ILE A 135 11.00 -22.14 -2.82
N LEU A 136 11.73 -22.43 -3.91
CA LEU A 136 11.80 -23.80 -4.44
C LEU A 136 13.18 -24.17 -4.99
N GLN A 137 14.29 -23.77 -4.36
CA GLN A 137 15.55 -24.54 -4.40
C GLN A 137 16.33 -24.28 -3.10
N SER A 138 15.98 -25.02 -2.04
CA SER A 138 16.89 -25.32 -0.95
C SER A 138 16.77 -26.82 -0.73
N LYS A 139 17.57 -27.57 -1.49
CA LYS A 139 18.34 -28.67 -0.93
C LYS A 139 19.74 -28.12 -0.69
#